data_AF-A0A4Q3YMP3-F1
#
_entry.id   AF-A0A4Q3YMP3-F1
#
_cell.length_a   1.000
_cell.length_b   1.000
_cell.length_c   1.000
_cell.angle_alpha   90.00
_cell.angle_beta   90.00
_cell.angle_gamma   90.00
#
_symmetry.space_group_name_H-M   'P 1'
#
loop_
_entity.id
_entity.type
_entity.pdbx_description
1 polymer ?
#
loop_
_entity_poly.entity_id
_entity_poly.type
_entity_poly.pdbx_seq_one_letter_code
_entity_poly.pdbx_strand_id
1 'polypeptide(L)'
;MEVPEQLQYFRGRWPDEVVPEGEAEWSLYEISRMQDAVLRTVDLYSDGRVTRNSIEIEQRHGDDCPSLIDTSLDDGFGDADLIAIDRDEFEQHWKRGTDEPFWFVR
;
A
#
# COMPACT_ATOMS: atom_id res chain seq x y z
N MET A 1 18.06 -15.76 17.49
CA MET A 1 16.76 -16.25 16.96
C MET A 1 16.14 -15.06 16.27
N GLU A 2 16.07 -15.08 14.95
CA GLU A 2 15.30 -14.10 14.20
C GLU A 2 13.82 -14.43 14.44
N VAL A 3 13.08 -13.48 14.99
CA VAL A 3 11.62 -13.59 15.03
C VAL A 3 11.17 -13.38 13.59
N PRO A 4 10.47 -14.33 12.95
CA PRO A 4 9.97 -14.10 11.61
C PRO A 4 9.07 -12.86 11.63
N GLU A 5 9.34 -11.93 10.71
CA GLU A 5 8.55 -10.71 10.56
C GLU A 5 7.08 -11.07 10.35
N GLN A 6 6.22 -10.55 11.21
CA GLN A 6 4.79 -10.70 11.04
C GLN A 6 4.27 -9.50 10.25
N LEU A 7 4.12 -9.71 8.94
CA LEU A 7 3.48 -8.75 8.05
C LEU A 7 1.99 -8.62 8.40
N GLN A 8 1.48 -7.40 8.28
CA GLN A 8 0.07 -7.08 8.50
C GLN A 8 -0.55 -6.51 7.23
N TYR A 9 -1.83 -6.79 7.02
CA TYR A 9 -2.54 -6.40 5.82
C TYR A 9 -3.79 -5.63 6.18
N PHE A 10 -3.97 -4.47 5.54
CA PHE A 10 -5.10 -3.58 5.77
C PHE A 10 -5.66 -3.08 4.46
N ARG A 11 -6.90 -2.60 4.49
CA ARG A 11 -7.44 -1.70 3.47
C ARG A 11 -8.05 -0.46 4.10
N GLY A 12 -7.82 0.69 3.50
CA GLY A 12 -8.47 1.95 3.81
C GLY A 12 -9.35 2.37 2.64
N ARG A 13 -10.49 2.98 2.95
CA ARG A 13 -11.32 3.64 1.94
C ARG A 13 -10.88 5.09 1.79
N TRP A 14 -11.09 5.68 0.61
CA TRP A 14 -11.10 7.14 0.46
C TRP A 14 -11.96 7.77 1.57
N PRO A 15 -11.46 8.82 2.26
CA PRO A 15 -12.08 9.32 3.48
C PRO A 15 -13.42 10.02 3.25
N ASP A 16 -13.59 10.65 2.08
CA ASP A 16 -14.82 11.36 1.73
C ASP A 16 -15.89 10.44 1.13
N GLU A 17 -17.16 10.81 1.30
CA GLU A 17 -18.30 10.09 0.70
C GLU A 17 -18.22 10.06 -0.84
N VAL A 18 -17.70 11.14 -1.44
CA VAL A 18 -17.52 11.28 -2.89
C VAL A 18 -16.04 11.12 -3.21
N VAL A 19 -15.72 10.06 -3.96
CA VAL A 19 -14.37 9.84 -4.49
C VAL A 19 -14.22 10.68 -5.77
N PRO A 20 -13.20 11.55 -5.87
CA PRO A 20 -12.94 12.30 -7.09
C PRO A 20 -12.70 11.39 -8.30
N GLU A 21 -13.05 11.86 -9.50
CA GLU A 21 -12.83 11.09 -10.73
C GLU A 21 -11.34 10.82 -10.92
N GLY A 22 -11.00 9.55 -11.18
CA GLY A 22 -9.63 9.10 -11.41
C GLY A 22 -8.88 8.70 -10.13
N GLU A 23 -9.43 8.94 -8.95
CA GLU A 23 -8.85 8.54 -7.66
C GLU A 23 -9.24 7.11 -7.27
N ALA A 24 -8.40 6.48 -6.44
CA ALA A 24 -8.68 5.17 -5.90
C ALA A 24 -9.79 5.24 -4.85
N GLU A 25 -10.74 4.29 -4.90
CA GLU A 25 -11.76 4.16 -3.86
C GLU A 25 -11.21 3.47 -2.61
N TRP A 26 -10.28 2.53 -2.83
CA TRP A 26 -9.64 1.74 -1.78
C TRP A 26 -8.15 1.62 -2.03
N SER A 27 -7.39 1.71 -0.95
CA SER A 27 -5.97 1.38 -0.92
C SER A 27 -5.75 0.23 0.05
N LEU A 28 -5.08 -0.81 -0.42
CA LEU A 28 -4.67 -1.97 0.36
C LEU A 28 -3.19 -1.83 0.70
N TYR A 29 -2.80 -2.19 1.91
CA TYR A 29 -1.46 -2.02 2.45
C TYR A 29 -0.94 -3.35 2.98
N GLU A 30 0.28 -3.72 2.59
CA GLU A 30 1.12 -4.67 3.34
C GLU A 30 2.16 -3.86 4.12
N ILE A 31 2.20 -4.07 5.44
CA ILE A 31 3.09 -3.31 6.30
C ILE A 31 3.99 -4.18 7.17
N SER A 32 5.11 -3.59 7.56
CA SER A 32 5.98 -4.09 8.62
C SER A 32 5.97 -3.14 9.81
N ARG A 33 5.52 -3.64 10.96
CA ARG A 33 5.65 -2.95 12.25
C ARG A 33 7.09 -2.92 12.77
N MET A 34 7.94 -3.84 12.32
CA MET A 34 9.35 -3.86 12.74
C MET A 34 10.17 -2.80 12.00
N GLN A 35 9.84 -2.57 10.73
CA GLN A 35 10.51 -1.57 9.88
C GLN A 35 9.80 -0.20 9.91
N ASP A 36 8.65 -0.11 10.57
CA ASP A 36 7.78 1.07 10.56
C ASP A 36 7.47 1.56 9.13
N ALA A 37 7.08 0.63 8.26
CA ALA A 37 7.02 0.86 6.82
C ALA A 37 5.81 0.21 6.14
N VAL A 38 5.31 0.90 5.10
CA VAL A 38 4.43 0.30 4.09
C VAL A 38 5.31 -0.29 3.00
N LEU A 39 5.24 -1.61 2.83
CA LEU A 39 6.10 -2.34 1.90
C LEU A 39 5.49 -2.45 0.50
N ARG A 40 4.18 -2.67 0.44
CA ARG A 40 3.40 -2.78 -0.80
C ARG A 40 2.04 -2.08 -0.67
N THR A 41 1.60 -1.49 -1.76
CA THR A 41 0.24 -0.94 -1.91
C THR A 41 -0.47 -1.55 -3.10
N VAL A 42 -1.80 -1.64 -3.01
CA VAL A 42 -2.67 -1.90 -4.16
C VAL A 42 -3.85 -0.94 -4.13
N ASP A 43 -4.03 -0.20 -5.20
CA ASP A 43 -5.11 0.78 -5.34
C ASP A 43 -6.21 0.24 -6.25
N LEU A 44 -7.45 0.32 -5.77
CA LEU A 44 -8.65 -0.17 -6.44
C LEU A 44 -9.51 1.02 -6.87
N TYR A 45 -9.77 1.11 -8.17
CA TYR A 45 -10.51 2.22 -8.76
C TYR A 45 -11.93 1.79 -9.13
N SER A 46 -12.84 2.77 -9.15
CA SER A 46 -14.27 2.56 -9.47
C SER A 46 -14.52 2.04 -10.89
N ASP A 47 -13.61 2.34 -11.82
CA ASP A 47 -13.62 1.88 -13.20
C ASP A 47 -13.09 0.44 -13.39
N GLY A 48 -12.65 -0.20 -12.29
CA GLY A 48 -12.09 -1.54 -12.28
C GLY A 48 -10.59 -1.61 -12.54
N ARG A 49 -9.90 -0.47 -12.73
CA ARG A 49 -8.44 -0.41 -12.73
C ARG A 49 -7.92 -0.87 -11.37
N VAL A 50 -6.78 -1.55 -11.42
CA VAL A 50 -6.01 -1.96 -10.24
C VAL A 50 -4.57 -1.58 -10.49
N THR A 51 -4.00 -0.76 -9.63
CA THR A 51 -2.58 -0.44 -9.69
C THR A 51 -1.88 -0.88 -8.41
N ARG A 52 -0.57 -1.06 -8.49
CA ARG A 52 0.21 -1.58 -7.37
C ARG A 52 1.56 -0.89 -7.31
N ASN A 53 2.10 -0.83 -6.10
CA ASN A 53 3.45 -0.36 -5.89
C ASN A 53 4.14 -1.16 -4.77
N SER A 54 5.47 -1.18 -4.78
CA SER A 54 6.29 -1.75 -3.72
C SER A 54 7.57 -0.98 -3.57
N ILE A 55 8.21 -1.09 -2.40
CA ILE A 55 9.59 -0.63 -2.21
C ILE A 55 10.50 -1.20 -3.31
N GLU A 56 10.36 -2.47 -3.68
CA GLU A 56 11.16 -3.07 -4.76
C GLU A 56 10.92 -2.38 -6.13
N ILE A 57 9.66 -2.03 -6.44
CA ILE A 57 9.31 -1.33 -7.68
C ILE A 57 9.92 0.07 -7.69
N GLU A 58 9.83 0.81 -6.59
CA GLU A 58 10.40 2.15 -6.44
C GLU A 58 11.93 2.16 -6.55
N GLN A 59 12.59 1.16 -5.96
CA GLN A 59 14.05 1.07 -5.91
C GLN A 59 14.68 0.47 -7.18
N ARG A 60 13.90 0.10 -8.20
CA ARG A 60 14.37 -0.56 -9.43
C ARG A 60 15.46 0.22 -10.18
N HIS A 61 15.61 1.51 -9.90
CA HIS A 61 16.57 2.42 -10.53
C HIS A 61 17.71 2.86 -9.59
N GLY A 62 17.84 2.21 -8.43
CA GLY A 62 18.91 2.44 -7.45
C GLY A 62 18.63 3.57 -6.45
N ASP A 63 17.41 4.09 -6.44
CA ASP A 63 16.93 5.01 -5.41
C ASP A 63 16.61 4.25 -4.11
N ASP A 64 16.59 4.95 -2.97
CA ASP A 64 16.29 4.37 -1.65
C ASP A 64 14.85 4.71 -1.25
N CYS A 65 14.03 3.70 -0.99
CA CYS A 65 12.62 3.84 -0.63
C CYS A 65 12.36 3.08 0.68
N PRO A 66 12.47 3.74 1.85
CA PRO A 66 12.30 3.07 3.13
C PRO A 66 10.85 2.66 3.41
N SER A 67 9.88 3.33 2.80
CA SER A 67 8.44 3.10 2.97
C SER A 67 7.68 3.74 1.81
N LEU A 68 6.51 3.20 1.46
CA LEU A 68 5.60 3.81 0.49
C LEU A 68 4.79 4.99 1.05
N ILE A 69 5.01 5.37 2.31
CA ILE A 69 4.48 6.60 2.92
C ILE A 69 5.64 7.40 3.53
N ASP A 70 5.53 8.73 3.52
CA ASP A 70 6.57 9.64 4.03
C ASP A 70 6.36 10.00 5.52
N THR A 71 5.84 9.04 6.29
CA THR A 71 5.54 9.19 7.72
C THR A 71 5.57 7.84 8.44
N SER A 72 5.53 7.86 9.78
CA SER A 72 5.47 6.64 10.59
C SER A 72 4.12 5.92 10.41
N LEU A 73 4.05 4.62 10.70
CA LEU A 73 2.78 3.89 10.64
C LEU A 73 1.76 4.44 11.65
N ASP A 74 2.24 4.87 12.82
CA ASP A 74 1.36 5.40 13.85
C ASP A 74 0.79 6.78 13.46
N ASP A 75 1.58 7.66 12.84
CA ASP A 75 1.09 8.94 12.34
C ASP A 75 0.19 8.77 11.10
N GLY A 76 0.59 7.89 10.17
CA GLY A 76 -0.11 7.67 8.91
C GLY A 76 -1.45 6.93 9.08
N PHE A 77 -1.55 6.05 10.08
CA PHE A 77 -2.74 5.21 10.27
C PHE A 77 -3.45 5.38 11.62
N GLY A 78 -2.92 6.18 12.55
CA GLY A 78 -3.45 6.29 13.91
C GLY A 78 -4.93 6.69 13.99
N ASP A 79 -5.36 7.57 13.09
CA ASP A 79 -6.76 8.05 12.99
C ASP A 79 -7.49 7.48 11.76
N ALA A 80 -6.86 6.58 11.00
CA ALA A 80 -7.44 6.04 9.78
C ALA A 80 -8.39 4.87 10.08
N ASP A 81 -9.57 4.88 9.46
CA ASP A 81 -10.53 3.76 9.50
C ASP A 81 -10.05 2.61 8.59
N LEU A 82 -9.03 1.88 9.07
CA LEU A 82 -8.47 0.73 8.38
C LEU A 82 -9.18 -0.57 8.76
N ILE A 83 -9.44 -1.39 7.75
CA ILE A 83 -10.03 -2.72 7.90
C ILE A 83 -8.91 -3.75 7.71
N ALA A 84 -8.70 -4.61 8.70
CA ALA A 84 -7.78 -5.74 8.56
C ALA A 84 -8.29 -6.71 7.50
N ILE A 85 -7.40 -7.14 6.61
CA ILE A 85 -7.65 -8.16 5.60
C ILE A 85 -6.65 -9.30 5.76
N ASP A 86 -6.88 -10.43 5.11
CA ASP A 86 -5.88 -11.49 5.07
C ASP A 86 -4.90 -11.29 3.89
N ARG A 87 -3.81 -12.04 3.94
CA ARG A 87 -2.78 -12.03 2.90
C ARG A 87 -3.34 -12.49 1.55
N ASP A 88 -4.24 -13.45 1.53
CA ASP A 88 -4.73 -14.04 0.29
C ASP A 88 -5.63 -13.06 -0.47
N GLU A 89 -6.42 -12.25 0.23
CA GLU A 89 -7.18 -11.11 -0.33
C GLU A 89 -6.21 -10.10 -0.96
N PHE A 90 -5.18 -9.67 -0.23
CA PHE A 90 -4.19 -8.74 -0.76
C PHE A 90 -3.51 -9.29 -2.04
N GLU A 91 -3.02 -10.53 -1.98
CA GLU A 91 -2.28 -11.16 -3.09
C GLU A 91 -3.14 -11.38 -4.34
N GLN A 92 -4.46 -11.57 -4.19
CA GLN A 92 -5.37 -11.65 -5.33
C GLN A 92 -5.42 -10.34 -6.12
N HIS A 93 -5.44 -9.20 -5.44
CA HIS A 93 -5.41 -7.89 -6.07
C HIS A 93 -4.00 -7.56 -6.60
N TRP A 94 -2.96 -7.85 -5.82
CA TRP A 94 -1.55 -7.65 -6.21
C TRP A 94 -1.20 -8.29 -7.56
N LYS A 95 -1.64 -9.54 -7.78
CA LYS A 95 -1.36 -10.29 -9.04
C LYS A 95 -2.02 -9.66 -10.27
N ARG A 96 -3.11 -8.92 -10.08
CA ARG A 96 -3.88 -8.25 -11.14
C ARG A 96 -3.44 -6.80 -11.37
N GLY A 97 -2.74 -6.20 -10.41
CA GLY A 97 -2.33 -4.81 -10.45
C GLY A 97 -1.26 -4.55 -11.51
N THR A 98 -1.33 -3.36 -12.10
CA THR A 98 -0.27 -2.81 -12.95
C THR A 98 0.67 -1.95 -12.11
N ASP A 99 1.98 -2.08 -12.32
CA ASP A 99 2.98 -1.28 -11.60
C ASP A 99 2.75 0.22 -11.86
N GLU A 100 2.58 0.99 -10.78
CA GLU A 100 2.42 2.45 -10.80
C GLU A 100 3.30 3.06 -9.68
N PRO A 101 4.62 3.15 -9.89
CA PRO A 101 5.50 3.88 -8.97
C PRO A 101 5.13 5.36 -8.94
N PHE A 102 5.36 6.01 -7.82
CA PHE A 102 5.06 7.42 -7.60
C PHE A 102 6.21 8.23 -7.00
N TRP A 103 7.16 7.61 -6.28
CA TRP A 103 8.28 8.33 -5.67
C TRP A 103 9.44 8.57 -6.65
N PHE A 104 9.88 7.53 -7.37
CA PHE A 104 11.09 7.57 -8.20
C PHE A 104 10.81 7.25 -9.67
N VAL A 105 9.77 7.89 -10.22
CA VAL A 105 9.42 7.79 -11.64
C VAL A 105 10.43 8.54 -12.50
N ARG A 106 10.93 7.88 -13.56
CA ARG A 106 11.91 8.44 -14.52
C ARG A 106 11.41 8.38 -15.95
#